data_AF-B7BGL7-F1
#
_entry.id   AF-B7BGL7-F1
#
_cell.length_a   1.000
_cell.length_b   1.000
_cell.length_c   1.000
_cell.angle_alpha   90.00
_cell.angle_beta   90.00
_cell.angle_gamma   90.00
#
_symmetry.space_group_name_H-M   'P 1'
#
loop_
_entity.id
_entity.type
_entity.pdbx_description
1 polymer ?
#
loop_
_entity_poly.entity_id
_entity_poly.type
_entity_poly.pdbx_seq_one_letter_code
_entity_poly.pdbx_strand_id
1 'polypeptide(L)'
;MKTDDIYDSKGDVVYTMFVDEFYYDRNPMTGNTDNLLWKKFVNQPNREMHILCNTEYSQDRESSLTTSSIMISQRSIKTFYNENASGLKTAWGIETINETGKLTPPDDNPWNKGDLDKSNGRWNFFSQADIRNQIWNEYVSTDVAFNGNHLNSDLDAGKKLVWACLQRNRDENGNGEIDATEIKWYPASINQYTDIWIGKDALPVEAHLYPNGSSEYWRYLSSNGKEFYAEEGAAINNYKFLYANSIPGAKKPTQYDYRCVRNLGMSDSRPTNAAKDVPQDYVSSYGNGRFYYPYINENALRGEQDVQKGEFAVHTELDPANRPYVKGFEYKSTEDMSVMYWKELNDAVSAGSSPCAKYNKGGETGWRLPNERELSLMSSRLSDGWTGTYQWARTTSSLEGKKNLGYGGSYGFMSVPDKNPNYKGRVRCVRDIY
;
A
#
# COMPACT_ATOMS: atom_id res chain seq x y z
N MET A 1 -4.76 -15.09 55.66
CA MET A 1 -4.64 -14.57 54.29
C MET A 1 -3.51 -15.35 53.64
N LYS A 2 -3.76 -16.04 52.52
CA LYS A 2 -2.68 -16.63 51.73
C LYS A 2 -1.84 -15.46 51.22
N THR A 3 -0.54 -15.46 51.50
CA THR A 3 0.42 -14.64 50.76
C THR A 3 0.33 -15.10 49.31
N ASP A 4 -0.18 -14.25 48.43
CA ASP A 4 -0.32 -14.59 47.01
C ASP A 4 1.09 -14.80 46.42
N ASP A 5 1.37 -16.02 45.95
CA ASP A 5 2.68 -16.52 45.42
C ASP A 5 3.25 -15.75 44.21
N ILE A 6 2.58 -14.67 43.78
CA ILE A 6 2.97 -13.87 42.62
C ILE A 6 3.78 -12.62 42.97
N TYR A 7 3.74 -12.17 44.23
CA TYR A 7 4.50 -11.01 44.69
C TYR A 7 5.76 -11.46 45.43
N ASP A 8 6.87 -10.77 45.19
CA ASP A 8 8.12 -11.01 45.90
C ASP A 8 8.05 -10.51 47.36
N SER A 9 9.12 -10.72 48.13
CA SER A 9 9.19 -10.31 49.54
C SER A 9 9.05 -8.79 49.78
N LYS A 10 9.14 -7.96 48.73
CA LYS A 10 8.97 -6.52 48.77
C LYS A 10 7.58 -6.07 48.30
N GLY A 11 6.75 -7.00 47.82
CA GLY A 11 5.44 -6.72 47.23
C GLY A 11 5.50 -6.38 45.74
N ASP A 12 6.63 -6.61 45.08
CA ASP A 12 6.79 -6.36 43.65
C ASP A 12 6.45 -7.63 42.83
N VAL A 13 5.94 -7.45 41.62
CA VAL A 13 5.76 -8.53 40.65
C VAL A 13 6.43 -8.14 39.34
N VAL A 14 7.23 -9.04 38.77
CA VAL A 14 7.94 -8.83 37.50
C VAL A 14 7.42 -9.83 36.48
N TYR A 15 6.95 -9.31 35.35
CA TYR A 15 6.53 -10.11 34.20
C TYR A 15 7.53 -9.94 33.06
N THR A 16 8.02 -11.05 32.51
CA THR A 16 8.70 -11.09 31.22
C THR A 16 7.74 -11.69 30.21
N MET A 17 7.51 -10.98 29.10
CA MET A 17 6.50 -11.36 28.11
C MET A 17 7.11 -11.44 26.73
N PHE A 18 6.82 -12.53 26.03
CA PHE A 18 7.14 -12.71 24.63
C PHE A 18 5.82 -12.62 23.85
N VAL A 19 5.70 -11.56 23.06
CA VAL A 19 4.48 -11.30 22.28
C VAL A 19 4.79 -11.64 20.82
N ASP A 20 4.24 -12.76 20.38
CA ASP A 20 4.31 -13.16 18.98
C ASP A 20 3.60 -12.13 18.09
N GLU A 21 3.94 -12.15 16.81
CA GLU A 21 3.23 -11.39 15.79
C GLU A 21 1.70 -11.66 15.85
N PHE A 22 0.90 -10.71 15.36
CA PHE A 22 -0.52 -10.94 15.09
C PHE A 22 -0.69 -11.80 13.83
N TYR A 23 -0.11 -13.00 13.86
CA TYR A 23 -0.17 -14.02 12.83
C TYR A 23 -0.35 -15.37 13.50
N TYR A 24 -1.23 -16.20 12.95
CA TYR A 24 -1.53 -17.52 13.50
C TYR A 24 -1.19 -18.58 12.44
N ASP A 25 -0.13 -19.36 12.69
CA ASP A 25 0.20 -20.54 11.88
C ASP A 25 -0.73 -21.73 12.17
N ARG A 26 -1.32 -21.72 13.36
CA ARG A 26 -2.20 -22.75 13.88
C ARG A 26 -3.42 -22.12 14.53
N ASN A 27 -4.59 -22.72 14.32
CA ASN A 27 -5.80 -22.29 14.98
C ASN A 27 -5.66 -22.49 16.50
N PRO A 28 -5.75 -21.43 17.33
CA PRO A 28 -5.51 -21.54 18.77
C PRO A 28 -6.58 -22.36 19.50
N MET A 29 -7.78 -22.53 18.92
CA MET A 29 -8.88 -23.26 19.53
C MET A 29 -8.87 -24.76 19.18
N THR A 30 -8.46 -25.10 17.96
CA THR A 30 -8.53 -26.49 17.46
C THR A 30 -7.17 -27.15 17.31
N GLY A 31 -6.09 -26.38 17.30
CA GLY A 31 -4.74 -26.88 17.05
C GLY A 31 -4.45 -27.25 15.58
N ASN A 32 -5.40 -27.03 14.66
CA ASN A 32 -5.22 -27.37 13.24
C ASN A 32 -4.48 -26.26 12.49
N THR A 33 -3.64 -26.65 11.53
CA THR A 33 -3.02 -25.74 10.56
C THR A 33 -3.89 -25.66 9.30
N ASP A 34 -4.02 -24.45 8.74
CA ASP A 34 -4.76 -24.19 7.50
C ASP A 34 -4.15 -22.96 6.83
N ASN A 35 -3.78 -23.06 5.54
CA ASN A 35 -3.24 -21.94 4.78
C ASN A 35 -4.24 -20.80 4.57
N LEU A 36 -5.52 -21.00 4.89
CA LEU A 36 -6.56 -19.96 4.86
C LEU A 36 -6.80 -19.31 6.23
N LEU A 37 -6.04 -19.68 7.27
CA LEU A 37 -6.24 -19.16 8.62
C LEU A 37 -6.07 -17.63 8.68
N TRP A 38 -5.22 -17.05 7.82
CA TRP A 38 -5.02 -15.60 7.71
C TRP A 38 -6.32 -14.82 7.53
N LYS A 39 -7.31 -15.39 6.83
CA LYS A 39 -8.61 -14.77 6.60
C LYS A 39 -9.37 -14.46 7.90
N LYS A 40 -9.03 -15.14 9.01
CA LYS A 40 -9.69 -14.98 10.31
C LYS A 40 -9.05 -13.91 11.20
N PHE A 41 -7.79 -13.56 10.95
CA PHE A 41 -7.04 -12.65 11.83
C PHE A 41 -6.62 -11.34 11.15
N VAL A 42 -6.66 -11.24 9.83
CA VAL A 42 -6.52 -9.95 9.15
C VAL A 42 -7.74 -9.07 9.38
N ASN A 43 -7.54 -7.76 9.30
CA ASN A 43 -8.60 -6.76 9.43
C ASN A 43 -9.41 -6.83 10.76
N GLN A 44 -8.94 -7.60 11.74
CA GLN A 44 -9.58 -7.71 13.05
C GLN A 44 -9.27 -6.50 13.94
N PRO A 45 -10.08 -6.27 14.99
CA PRO A 45 -9.73 -5.36 16.09
C PRO A 45 -8.38 -5.73 16.72
N ASN A 46 -7.83 -4.80 17.51
CA ASN A 46 -6.58 -5.06 18.21
C ASN A 46 -6.73 -6.23 19.17
N ARG A 47 -5.65 -7.01 19.29
CA ARG A 47 -5.52 -8.04 20.31
C ARG A 47 -4.95 -7.38 21.55
N GLU A 48 -5.66 -7.49 22.66
CA GLU A 48 -5.33 -6.80 23.90
C GLU A 48 -5.13 -7.79 25.05
N MET A 49 -4.10 -7.56 25.85
CA MET A 49 -3.83 -8.28 27.08
C MET A 49 -3.74 -7.28 28.23
N HIS A 50 -4.58 -7.46 29.23
CA HIS A 50 -4.61 -6.65 30.44
C HIS A 50 -4.02 -7.43 31.61
N ILE A 51 -3.16 -6.79 32.39
CA ILE A 51 -2.48 -7.39 33.55
C ILE A 51 -2.75 -6.53 34.79
N LEU A 52 -2.95 -7.21 35.94
CA LEU A 52 -3.39 -6.62 37.20
C LEU A 52 -4.69 -5.83 37.01
N CYS A 53 -5.75 -6.57 36.69
CA CYS A 53 -7.07 -6.03 36.38
C CYS A 53 -7.97 -5.99 37.62
N ASN A 54 -8.70 -4.90 37.78
CA ASN A 54 -9.87 -4.84 38.66
C ASN A 54 -11.10 -4.65 37.77
N THR A 55 -12.05 -5.57 37.85
CA THR A 55 -13.29 -5.53 37.05
C THR A 55 -14.48 -5.36 37.97
N GLU A 56 -15.18 -4.24 37.79
CA GLU A 56 -16.45 -3.96 38.45
C GLU A 56 -17.59 -4.25 37.48
N TYR A 57 -18.70 -4.79 38.00
CA TYR A 57 -19.90 -5.07 37.22
C TYR A 57 -21.02 -4.14 37.66
N SER A 58 -21.77 -3.64 36.69
CA SER A 58 -23.07 -3.00 36.91
C SER A 58 -24.02 -3.92 37.69
N GLN A 59 -25.03 -3.33 38.34
CA GLN A 59 -25.94 -4.07 39.20
C GLN A 59 -26.77 -5.12 38.44
N ASP A 60 -27.12 -4.84 37.18
CA ASP A 60 -27.82 -5.75 36.27
C ASP A 60 -26.89 -6.76 35.56
N ARG A 61 -25.57 -6.56 35.67
CA ARG A 61 -24.50 -7.33 35.01
C ARG A 61 -24.45 -7.20 33.49
N GLU A 62 -25.14 -6.22 32.91
CA GLU A 62 -25.14 -5.97 31.47
C GLU A 62 -23.96 -5.08 31.03
N SER A 63 -23.19 -4.56 31.98
CA SER A 63 -21.98 -3.77 31.73
C SER A 63 -20.90 -4.04 32.77
N SER A 64 -19.64 -3.93 32.36
CA SER A 64 -18.49 -3.99 33.25
C SER A 64 -17.49 -2.88 32.95
N LEU A 65 -16.76 -2.46 33.98
CA LEU A 65 -15.61 -1.58 33.87
C LEU A 65 -14.37 -2.33 34.35
N THR A 66 -13.41 -2.54 33.45
CA THR A 66 -12.12 -3.14 33.80
C THR A 66 -11.04 -2.07 33.78
N THR A 67 -10.37 -1.87 34.91
CA THR A 67 -9.15 -1.05 35.01
C THR A 67 -7.93 -1.96 35.11
N SER A 68 -6.89 -1.70 34.34
CA SER A 68 -5.66 -2.51 34.32
C SER A 68 -4.42 -1.66 34.60
N SER A 69 -3.45 -2.22 35.32
CA SER A 69 -2.16 -1.53 35.56
C SER A 69 -1.27 -1.53 34.32
N ILE A 70 -1.34 -2.59 33.52
CA ILE A 70 -0.60 -2.74 32.26
C ILE A 70 -1.56 -3.24 31.18
N MET A 71 -1.49 -2.63 30.00
CA MET A 71 -2.20 -3.07 28.80
C MET A 71 -1.19 -3.20 27.65
N ILE A 72 -1.22 -4.35 26.98
CA ILE A 72 -0.52 -4.56 25.71
C ILE A 72 -1.58 -4.65 24.64
N SER A 73 -1.47 -3.81 23.61
CA SER A 73 -2.37 -3.80 22.46
C SER A 73 -1.55 -3.99 21.19
N GLN A 74 -1.91 -4.98 20.39
CA GLN A 74 -1.26 -5.28 19.12
C GLN A 74 -2.26 -5.17 17.99
N ARG A 75 -1.89 -4.42 16.94
CA ARG A 75 -2.72 -4.23 15.76
C ARG A 75 -2.69 -5.47 14.88
N SER A 76 -3.83 -5.82 14.30
CA SER A 76 -3.89 -6.86 13.28
C SER A 76 -3.17 -6.41 12.01
N ILE A 77 -2.71 -7.36 11.21
CA ILE A 77 -2.32 -7.11 9.82
C ILE A 77 -3.54 -6.57 9.08
N LYS A 78 -3.35 -5.51 8.27
CA LYS A 78 -4.41 -4.93 7.45
C LYS A 78 -4.22 -5.30 5.98
N THR A 79 -5.32 -5.53 5.27
CA THR A 79 -5.30 -5.82 3.84
C THR A 79 -6.52 -5.23 3.17
N PHE A 80 -6.36 -4.69 1.96
CA PHE A 80 -7.48 -4.23 1.14
C PHE A 80 -8.14 -5.37 0.35
N TYR A 81 -7.63 -6.60 0.49
CA TYR A 81 -8.27 -7.79 -0.06
C TYR A 81 -9.59 -8.09 0.67
N ASN A 82 -10.55 -8.67 -0.04
CA ASN A 82 -11.74 -9.25 0.55
C ASN A 82 -11.42 -10.65 1.06
N GLU A 83 -11.20 -10.81 2.37
CA GLU A 83 -10.91 -12.10 2.99
C GLU A 83 -12.01 -13.15 2.75
N ASN A 84 -13.26 -12.70 2.53
CA ASN A 84 -14.42 -13.56 2.26
C ASN A 84 -14.56 -13.95 0.78
N ALA A 85 -13.70 -13.45 -0.11
CA ALA A 85 -13.80 -13.76 -1.53
C ALA A 85 -13.56 -15.25 -1.81
N SER A 86 -14.46 -15.85 -2.60
CA SER A 86 -14.36 -17.23 -3.05
C SER A 86 -13.15 -17.41 -3.97
N GLY A 87 -12.37 -18.47 -3.76
CA GLY A 87 -11.17 -18.76 -4.55
C GLY A 87 -9.92 -17.95 -4.18
N LEU A 88 -10.03 -16.97 -3.29
CA LEU A 88 -8.86 -16.31 -2.70
C LEU A 88 -8.17 -17.25 -1.71
N LYS A 89 -6.91 -17.57 -1.96
CA LYS A 89 -6.08 -18.45 -1.11
C LYS A 89 -4.89 -17.69 -0.52
N THR A 90 -4.27 -16.82 -1.32
CA THR A 90 -3.11 -16.03 -0.93
C THR A 90 -3.38 -14.54 -1.12
N ALA A 91 -2.81 -13.72 -0.25
CA ALA A 91 -2.91 -12.27 -0.32
C ALA A 91 -1.62 -11.66 0.23
N TRP A 92 -1.59 -10.35 0.40
CA TRP A 92 -0.60 -9.69 1.24
C TRP A 92 -1.25 -8.62 2.10
N GLY A 93 -0.57 -8.25 3.17
CA GLY A 93 -1.01 -7.24 4.11
C GLY A 93 0.09 -6.24 4.44
N ILE A 94 -0.32 -5.19 5.15
CA ILE A 94 0.50 -4.07 5.59
C ILE A 94 0.41 -3.91 7.11
N GLU A 95 1.45 -3.30 7.66
CA GLU A 95 1.37 -2.63 8.94
C GLU A 95 0.52 -1.35 8.83
N THR A 96 -0.06 -0.92 9.94
CA THR A 96 -0.87 0.32 9.98
C THR A 96 0.00 1.57 9.99
N ILE A 97 1.06 1.61 10.80
CA ILE A 97 1.96 2.76 10.93
C ILE A 97 3.40 2.32 10.75
N ASN A 98 4.27 3.22 10.27
CA ASN A 98 5.70 2.99 10.32
C ASN A 98 6.22 3.30 11.72
N GLU A 99 6.42 2.26 12.54
CA GLU A 99 6.85 2.36 13.94
C GLU A 99 8.29 2.84 14.13
N THR A 100 9.07 2.91 13.04
CA THR A 100 10.52 3.18 13.07
C THR A 100 10.84 4.62 12.67
N GLY A 101 9.89 5.27 12.00
CA GLY A 101 10.08 6.59 11.42
C GLY A 101 10.75 6.58 10.05
N LYS A 102 10.92 7.78 9.49
CA LYS A 102 11.42 8.02 8.13
C LYS A 102 12.93 7.78 8.04
N LEU A 103 13.39 7.30 6.88
CA LEU A 103 14.80 7.09 6.57
C LEU A 103 15.42 8.32 5.92
N THR A 104 16.70 8.58 6.20
CA THR A 104 17.50 9.51 5.40
C THR A 104 18.18 8.71 4.27
N PRO A 105 17.80 8.90 3.00
CA PRO A 105 18.34 8.12 1.91
C PRO A 105 19.73 8.65 1.47
N PRO A 106 20.63 7.80 0.94
CA PRO A 106 21.94 8.22 0.45
C PRO A 106 21.87 9.13 -0.79
N ASP A 107 23.01 9.58 -1.31
CA ASP A 107 23.03 10.44 -2.50
C ASP A 107 22.70 9.70 -3.79
N ASP A 108 23.37 8.58 -4.04
CA ASP A 108 23.07 7.69 -5.15
C ASP A 108 21.94 6.72 -4.80
N ASN A 109 21.30 6.14 -5.83
CA ASN A 109 20.25 5.14 -5.66
C ASN A 109 20.86 3.73 -5.56
N PRO A 110 20.96 3.12 -4.36
CA PRO A 110 21.51 1.78 -4.21
C PRO A 110 20.45 0.68 -4.46
N TRP A 111 19.18 1.07 -4.62
CA TRP A 111 18.03 0.16 -4.65
C TRP A 111 17.48 -0.10 -6.06
N ASN A 112 18.30 0.13 -7.08
CA ASN A 112 17.92 -0.01 -8.49
C ASN A 112 18.81 -1.03 -9.21
N LYS A 113 18.68 -2.31 -8.83
CA LYS A 113 19.32 -3.44 -9.52
C LYS A 113 18.46 -3.91 -10.71
N GLY A 114 19.10 -4.50 -11.72
CA GLY A 114 18.46 -4.85 -12.99
C GLY A 114 17.41 -5.97 -12.92
N ASP A 115 17.40 -6.76 -11.84
CA ASP A 115 16.53 -7.91 -11.63
C ASP A 115 15.35 -7.65 -10.68
N LEU A 116 15.12 -6.39 -10.31
CA LEU A 116 14.05 -6.01 -9.38
C LEU A 116 12.68 -5.94 -10.06
N ASP A 117 11.67 -6.43 -9.37
CA ASP A 117 10.29 -6.51 -9.82
C ASP A 117 9.44 -5.35 -9.29
N LYS A 118 8.48 -4.88 -10.09
CA LYS A 118 7.63 -3.75 -9.70
C LYS A 118 6.53 -4.14 -8.71
N SER A 119 6.18 -5.42 -8.63
CA SER A 119 5.07 -5.96 -7.82
C SER A 119 5.53 -6.94 -6.73
N ASN A 120 6.76 -7.46 -6.80
CA ASN A 120 7.27 -8.43 -5.84
C ASN A 120 8.36 -7.85 -4.92
N GLY A 121 7.93 -7.15 -3.86
CA GLY A 121 8.87 -6.58 -2.88
C GLY A 121 9.69 -7.62 -2.13
N ARG A 122 9.17 -8.86 -1.99
CA ARG A 122 9.87 -9.94 -1.29
C ARG A 122 11.03 -10.46 -2.13
N TRP A 123 10.79 -10.68 -3.43
CA TRP A 123 11.87 -10.95 -4.38
C TRP A 123 12.93 -9.85 -4.34
N ASN A 124 12.52 -8.57 -4.38
CA ASN A 124 13.44 -7.44 -4.34
C ASN A 124 14.32 -7.43 -3.09
N PHE A 125 13.78 -7.82 -1.94
CA PHE A 125 14.58 -7.99 -0.72
C PHE A 125 15.67 -9.04 -0.95
N PHE A 126 15.34 -10.26 -1.38
CA PHE A 126 16.32 -11.34 -1.55
C PHE A 126 17.29 -11.15 -2.72
N SER A 127 16.96 -10.34 -3.72
CA SER A 127 17.88 -9.91 -4.77
C SER A 127 18.87 -8.84 -4.29
N GLN A 128 18.50 -8.10 -3.24
CA GLN A 128 19.33 -7.02 -2.71
C GLN A 128 20.15 -7.44 -1.50
N ALA A 129 19.56 -8.21 -0.60
CA ALA A 129 20.19 -8.76 0.60
C ALA A 129 20.87 -10.10 0.28
N ASP A 130 22.19 -10.15 0.47
CA ASP A 130 22.87 -11.44 0.64
C ASP A 130 22.73 -11.85 2.10
N ILE A 131 21.73 -12.69 2.38
CA ILE A 131 21.42 -13.14 3.75
C ILE A 131 22.34 -14.26 4.26
N ARG A 132 23.32 -14.73 3.46
CA ARG A 132 24.23 -15.81 3.88
C ARG A 132 25.09 -15.33 5.04
N ASN A 133 25.09 -16.11 6.13
CA ASN A 133 25.87 -15.84 7.34
C ASN A 133 25.63 -14.45 7.95
N GLN A 134 24.45 -13.87 7.72
CA GLN A 134 24.09 -12.59 8.32
C GLN A 134 23.54 -12.83 9.73
N ILE A 135 23.99 -12.05 10.70
CA ILE A 135 23.58 -12.18 12.09
C ILE A 135 22.65 -11.03 12.49
N TRP A 136 21.67 -11.33 13.34
CA TRP A 136 20.62 -10.36 13.72
C TRP A 136 21.19 -9.07 14.30
N ASN A 137 22.16 -9.17 15.20
CA ASN A 137 22.74 -8.03 15.93
C ASN A 137 23.54 -7.05 15.05
N GLU A 138 23.85 -7.41 13.81
CA GLU A 138 24.45 -6.46 12.85
C GLU A 138 23.43 -5.44 12.33
N TYR A 139 22.15 -5.83 12.27
CA TYR A 139 21.10 -5.07 11.60
C TYR A 139 20.05 -4.52 12.56
N VAL A 140 19.76 -5.26 13.64
CA VAL A 140 18.80 -4.88 14.68
C VAL A 140 19.52 -4.77 16.02
N SER A 141 19.44 -3.62 16.66
CA SER A 141 20.00 -3.39 18.00
C SER A 141 19.02 -3.86 19.08
N THR A 142 19.57 -4.48 20.14
CA THR A 142 18.83 -4.79 21.37
C THR A 142 18.62 -3.56 22.26
N ASP A 143 19.32 -2.45 21.98
CA ASP A 143 19.10 -1.20 22.69
C ASP A 143 17.82 -0.54 22.18
N VAL A 144 16.98 -0.09 23.12
CA VAL A 144 15.80 0.72 22.78
C VAL A 144 16.29 2.13 22.42
N ALA A 145 16.38 2.44 21.13
CA ALA A 145 16.61 3.81 20.71
C ALA A 145 15.34 4.66 20.96
N PHE A 146 15.54 5.95 21.20
CA PHE A 146 14.45 6.93 21.26
C PHE A 146 13.59 6.80 19.99
N ASN A 147 12.26 6.66 20.16
CA ASN A 147 11.24 6.44 19.12
C ASN A 147 11.02 5.00 18.60
N GLY A 148 11.54 3.95 19.24
CA GLY A 148 11.21 2.56 18.87
C GLY A 148 11.87 2.07 17.57
N ASN A 149 12.86 2.81 17.07
CA ASN A 149 13.70 2.38 15.96
C ASN A 149 14.78 1.42 16.47
N HIS A 150 14.74 0.18 16.02
CA HIS A 150 15.73 -0.83 16.39
C HIS A 150 16.74 -1.11 15.28
N LEU A 151 16.71 -0.40 14.16
CA LEU A 151 17.75 -0.53 13.14
C LEU A 151 19.08 -0.05 13.69
N ASN A 152 20.14 -0.81 13.46
CA ASN A 152 21.48 -0.43 13.85
C ASN A 152 21.85 0.94 13.23
N SER A 153 22.28 1.90 14.06
CA SER A 153 22.65 3.25 13.63
C SER A 153 23.81 3.25 12.64
N ASP A 154 24.71 2.27 12.78
CA ASP A 154 25.94 2.13 12.00
C ASP A 154 25.70 1.41 10.66
N LEU A 155 24.47 0.98 10.41
CA LEU A 155 24.10 0.36 9.14
C LEU A 155 24.32 1.34 7.99
N ASP A 156 25.00 0.88 6.94
CA ASP A 156 25.21 1.64 5.70
C ASP A 156 23.89 2.20 5.17
N ALA A 157 23.89 3.47 4.74
CA ALA A 157 22.68 4.16 4.28
C ALA A 157 22.02 3.44 3.09
N GLY A 158 22.81 2.80 2.22
CA GLY A 158 22.31 2.01 1.10
C GLY A 158 21.72 0.67 1.51
N LYS A 159 22.00 0.18 2.71
CA LYS A 159 21.38 -1.02 3.28
C LYS A 159 20.10 -0.71 4.07
N LYS A 160 19.90 0.52 4.54
CA LYS A 160 18.80 0.88 5.45
C LYS A 160 17.41 0.49 4.94
N LEU A 161 17.05 0.82 3.70
CA LEU A 161 15.72 0.46 3.17
C LEU A 161 15.52 -1.05 3.10
N VAL A 162 16.50 -1.79 2.56
CA VAL A 162 16.41 -3.25 2.38
C VAL A 162 16.15 -3.93 3.72
N TRP A 163 16.88 -3.52 4.76
CA TRP A 163 16.79 -4.11 6.09
C TRP A 163 15.77 -3.43 7.00
N ALA A 164 15.09 -2.38 6.54
CA ALA A 164 14.19 -1.58 7.37
C ALA A 164 13.06 -2.39 8.01
N CYS A 165 12.61 -3.44 7.32
CA CYS A 165 11.55 -4.31 7.82
C CYS A 165 12.04 -5.44 8.73
N LEU A 166 13.36 -5.64 8.87
CA LEU A 166 13.91 -6.72 9.69
C LEU A 166 13.51 -6.62 11.16
N GLN A 167 13.35 -5.41 11.70
CA GLN A 167 12.86 -5.21 13.06
C GLN A 167 11.40 -5.65 13.30
N ARG A 168 10.65 -6.04 12.26
CA ARG A 168 9.34 -6.71 12.37
C ARG A 168 9.42 -8.23 12.24
N ASN A 169 10.58 -8.73 11.85
CA ASN A 169 10.91 -10.15 11.83
C ASN A 169 11.62 -10.52 13.15
N ARG A 170 11.71 -11.82 13.44
CA ARG A 170 12.34 -12.34 14.67
C ARG A 170 13.23 -13.53 14.35
N ASP A 171 14.25 -13.71 15.17
CA ASP A 171 15.00 -14.96 15.28
C ASP A 171 14.08 -15.99 15.97
N GLU A 172 13.44 -16.84 15.17
CA GLU A 172 12.41 -17.78 15.65
C GLU A 172 13.02 -19.05 16.25
N ASN A 173 14.26 -19.36 15.89
CA ASN A 173 14.96 -20.56 16.36
C ASN A 173 16.06 -20.25 17.39
N GLY A 174 16.37 -18.97 17.63
CA GLY A 174 17.32 -18.49 18.63
C GLY A 174 18.79 -18.73 18.27
N ASN A 175 19.11 -18.93 16.98
CA ASN A 175 20.47 -19.23 16.53
C ASN A 175 21.32 -17.97 16.29
N GLY A 176 20.73 -16.78 16.33
CA GLY A 176 21.39 -15.50 16.08
C GLY A 176 21.68 -15.20 14.59
N GLU A 177 21.35 -16.11 13.67
CA GLU A 177 21.49 -15.98 12.23
C GLU A 177 20.15 -15.62 11.58
N ILE A 178 20.19 -14.89 10.47
CA ILE A 178 18.98 -14.48 9.73
C ILE A 178 18.64 -15.57 8.71
N ASP A 179 17.60 -16.34 9.02
CA ASP A 179 17.12 -17.39 8.12
C ASP A 179 16.13 -16.86 7.08
N ALA A 180 16.11 -17.48 5.89
CA ALA A 180 15.21 -17.07 4.82
C ALA A 180 13.72 -17.16 5.22
N THR A 181 13.37 -18.11 6.08
CA THR A 181 12.01 -18.32 6.61
C THR A 181 11.60 -17.29 7.65
N GLU A 182 12.56 -16.54 8.20
CA GLU A 182 12.31 -15.48 9.17
C GLU A 182 12.02 -14.14 8.47
N ILE A 183 12.36 -14.01 7.18
CA ILE A 183 12.03 -12.83 6.38
C ILE A 183 10.58 -12.88 5.90
N LYS A 184 9.71 -12.41 6.78
CA LYS A 184 8.25 -12.40 6.63
C LYS A 184 7.73 -11.02 6.22
N TRP A 185 8.25 -9.97 6.86
CA TRP A 185 8.04 -8.57 6.52
C TRP A 185 9.18 -8.04 5.66
N TYR A 186 8.83 -7.35 4.57
CA TYR A 186 9.78 -6.84 3.59
C TYR A 186 9.31 -5.47 3.04
N PRO A 187 10.22 -4.64 2.47
CA PRO A 187 9.83 -3.33 1.96
C PRO A 187 8.96 -3.43 0.70
N ALA A 188 7.88 -2.63 0.66
CA ALA A 188 6.94 -2.63 -0.44
C ALA A 188 7.59 -2.23 -1.78
N SER A 189 7.21 -2.91 -2.86
CA SER A 189 7.54 -2.53 -4.23
C SER A 189 6.64 -1.39 -4.73
N ILE A 190 7.01 -0.76 -5.85
CA ILE A 190 6.29 0.42 -6.32
C ILE A 190 4.81 0.15 -6.65
N ASN A 191 4.50 -1.00 -7.24
CA ASN A 191 3.12 -1.38 -7.52
C ASN A 191 2.38 -1.77 -6.24
N GLN A 192 3.05 -2.28 -5.20
CA GLN A 192 2.39 -2.49 -3.91
C GLN A 192 1.95 -1.15 -3.29
N TYR A 193 2.69 -0.04 -3.47
CA TYR A 193 2.17 1.28 -3.06
C TYR A 193 0.98 1.74 -3.91
N THR A 194 1.02 1.54 -5.22
CA THR A 194 -0.13 1.79 -6.11
C THR A 194 -1.36 1.00 -5.67
N ASP A 195 -1.16 -0.27 -5.28
CA ASP A 195 -2.22 -1.15 -4.81
C ASP A 195 -2.81 -0.67 -3.46
N ILE A 196 -1.97 -0.22 -2.52
CA ILE A 196 -2.44 0.42 -1.27
C ILE A 196 -3.28 1.67 -1.58
N TRP A 197 -2.88 2.49 -2.56
CA TRP A 197 -3.65 3.66 -2.97
C TRP A 197 -5.01 3.30 -3.57
N ILE A 198 -5.04 2.31 -4.47
CA ILE A 198 -6.29 1.82 -5.08
C ILE A 198 -7.23 1.27 -4.01
N GLY A 199 -6.68 0.50 -3.07
CA GLY A 199 -7.39 -0.15 -1.97
C GLY A 199 -7.63 0.72 -0.73
N LYS A 200 -7.24 2.01 -0.73
CA LYS A 200 -7.14 2.80 0.51
C LYS A 200 -8.46 2.86 1.30
N ASP A 201 -9.59 2.91 0.61
CA ASP A 201 -10.90 3.07 1.25
C ASP A 201 -11.40 1.78 1.93
N ALA A 202 -10.74 0.64 1.68
CA ALA A 202 -10.93 -0.60 2.44
C ALA A 202 -9.99 -0.70 3.65
N LEU A 203 -9.02 0.20 3.77
CA LEU A 203 -8.06 0.23 4.86
C LEU A 203 -8.48 1.25 5.94
N PRO A 204 -8.15 0.98 7.21
CA PRO A 204 -8.39 1.96 8.26
C PRO A 204 -7.50 3.19 8.05
N VAL A 205 -7.95 4.35 8.52
CA VAL A 205 -7.35 5.66 8.21
C VAL A 205 -5.87 5.76 8.58
N GLU A 206 -5.45 5.09 9.65
CA GLU A 206 -4.05 5.04 10.08
C GLU A 206 -3.12 4.36 9.07
N ALA A 207 -3.67 3.45 8.24
CA ALA A 207 -2.95 2.73 7.21
C ALA A 207 -2.90 3.47 5.87
N HIS A 208 -3.55 4.63 5.75
CA HIS A 208 -3.51 5.43 4.53
C HIS A 208 -2.07 5.95 4.32
N LEU A 209 -1.64 6.01 3.05
CA LEU A 209 -0.30 6.50 2.70
C LEU A 209 -0.18 8.02 2.90
N TYR A 210 -1.28 8.76 2.80
CA TYR A 210 -1.28 10.20 3.03
C TYR A 210 -2.30 10.53 4.13
N PRO A 211 -1.86 11.11 5.27
CA PRO A 211 -2.78 11.52 6.30
C PRO A 211 -3.74 12.60 5.80
N ASN A 212 -5.03 12.43 6.06
CA ASN A 212 -6.06 13.38 5.66
C ASN A 212 -5.76 14.79 6.22
N GLY A 213 -5.76 15.80 5.35
CA GLY A 213 -5.51 17.19 5.73
C GLY A 213 -4.04 17.54 5.99
N SER A 214 -3.10 16.63 5.70
CA SER A 214 -1.67 16.96 5.72
C SER A 214 -1.34 18.04 4.67
N SER A 215 -0.27 18.80 4.93
CA SER A 215 0.34 19.74 3.98
C SER A 215 1.86 19.49 3.84
N GLU A 216 2.31 18.31 4.25
CA GLU A 216 3.70 17.88 4.11
C GLU A 216 3.90 16.98 2.89
N TYR A 217 5.12 16.95 2.37
CA TYR A 217 5.53 15.93 1.41
C TYR A 217 5.57 14.56 2.10
N TRP A 218 4.85 13.58 1.56
CA TRP A 218 4.79 12.23 2.11
C TRP A 218 5.22 11.20 1.06
N ARG A 219 6.54 11.11 0.90
CA ARG A 219 7.17 10.26 -0.10
C ARG A 219 7.59 8.93 0.48
N TYR A 220 7.32 7.87 -0.25
CA TYR A 220 7.71 6.51 0.10
C TYR A 220 8.80 5.97 -0.82
N LEU A 221 9.81 5.34 -0.24
CA LEU A 221 10.82 4.59 -0.98
C LEU A 221 10.32 3.17 -1.24
N SER A 222 10.47 2.70 -2.48
CA SER A 222 10.13 1.33 -2.86
C SER A 222 11.35 0.41 -2.93
N SER A 223 11.12 -0.88 -2.71
CA SER A 223 12.16 -1.90 -2.80
C SER A 223 12.79 -2.05 -4.19
N ASN A 224 12.17 -1.50 -5.23
CA ASN A 224 12.73 -1.41 -6.58
C ASN A 224 13.27 -0.01 -6.94
N GLY A 225 13.60 0.81 -5.94
CA GLY A 225 14.38 2.04 -6.11
C GLY A 225 13.60 3.18 -6.77
N LYS A 226 12.28 3.21 -6.59
CA LYS A 226 11.39 4.30 -7.01
C LYS A 226 10.85 5.05 -5.80
N GLU A 227 10.30 6.23 -6.07
CA GLU A 227 9.57 7.02 -5.08
C GLU A 227 8.09 7.06 -5.43
N PHE A 228 7.25 6.84 -4.42
CA PHE A 228 5.80 7.04 -4.51
C PHE A 228 5.42 8.31 -3.75
N TYR A 229 4.69 9.22 -4.39
CA TYR A 229 4.34 10.53 -3.86
C TYR A 229 2.91 10.44 -3.37
N ALA A 230 2.72 10.11 -2.09
CA ALA A 230 1.39 9.87 -1.55
C ALA A 230 0.54 11.15 -1.49
N GLU A 231 1.19 12.30 -1.28
CA GLU A 231 0.55 13.62 -1.33
C GLU A 231 -0.01 13.96 -2.73
N GLU A 232 0.53 13.33 -3.77
CA GLU A 232 0.11 13.53 -5.15
C GLU A 232 -0.84 12.42 -5.64
N GLY A 233 -1.42 11.59 -4.78
CA GLY A 233 -2.50 10.67 -5.16
C GLY A 233 -2.12 9.55 -6.13
N ALA A 234 -0.93 8.95 -5.94
CA ALA A 234 -0.30 7.89 -6.73
C ALA A 234 0.69 8.29 -7.82
N ALA A 235 1.25 9.50 -7.75
CA ALA A 235 2.40 9.82 -8.58
C ALA A 235 3.63 8.96 -8.23
N ILE A 236 4.38 8.57 -9.26
CA ILE A 236 5.55 7.70 -9.18
C ILE A 236 6.71 8.43 -9.86
N ASN A 237 7.87 8.45 -9.19
CA ASN A 237 9.06 9.05 -9.76
C ASN A 237 10.33 8.22 -9.54
N ASN A 238 11.40 8.65 -10.20
CA ASN A 238 12.74 8.16 -9.93
C ASN A 238 13.20 8.63 -8.54
N TYR A 239 14.16 7.90 -8.00
CA TYR A 239 14.81 8.20 -6.73
C TYR A 239 15.38 9.61 -6.67
N LYS A 240 15.10 10.30 -5.56
CA LYS A 240 15.44 11.69 -5.24
C LYS A 240 15.13 12.67 -6.36
N PHE A 241 14.14 12.37 -7.20
CA PHE A 241 13.72 13.29 -8.24
C PHE A 241 12.99 14.49 -7.60
N LEU A 242 13.29 15.69 -8.11
CA LEU A 242 12.87 16.94 -7.49
C LEU A 242 12.00 17.76 -8.43
N TYR A 243 10.70 17.76 -8.17
CA TYR A 243 9.85 18.93 -8.38
C TYR A 243 9.38 19.41 -7.01
N ALA A 244 10.06 20.40 -6.44
CA ALA A 244 9.81 20.91 -5.09
C ALA A 244 8.85 22.12 -5.08
N ASN A 245 7.89 22.14 -5.99
CA ASN A 245 6.95 23.27 -6.16
C ASN A 245 5.49 22.85 -5.97
N SER A 246 5.22 21.57 -5.68
CA SER A 246 3.85 21.07 -5.58
C SER A 246 3.09 21.62 -4.39
N ILE A 247 3.77 21.96 -3.28
CA ILE A 247 3.16 22.47 -2.04
C ILE A 247 3.80 23.80 -1.64
N PRO A 248 3.04 24.91 -1.61
CA PRO A 248 3.58 26.22 -1.26
C PRO A 248 4.19 26.25 0.16
N GLY A 249 5.45 26.68 0.27
CA GLY A 249 6.15 26.82 1.55
C GLY A 249 6.68 25.52 2.16
N ALA A 250 6.41 24.36 1.55
CA ALA A 250 6.97 23.09 2.01
C ALA A 250 8.47 22.99 1.67
N LYS A 251 9.25 22.47 2.61
CA LYS A 251 10.68 22.21 2.39
C LYS A 251 10.85 20.91 1.60
N LYS A 252 11.92 20.81 0.81
CA LYS A 252 12.33 19.56 0.16
C LYS A 252 12.37 18.43 1.21
N PRO A 253 11.79 17.25 0.92
CA PRO A 253 11.90 16.12 1.82
C PRO A 253 13.37 15.70 1.94
N THR A 254 13.87 15.68 3.18
CA THR A 254 15.19 15.15 3.55
C THR A 254 15.10 13.74 4.11
N GLN A 255 13.89 13.33 4.47
CA GLN A 255 13.57 12.01 5.01
C GLN A 255 12.36 11.45 4.28
N TYR A 256 12.36 10.13 4.11
CA TYR A 256 11.40 9.41 3.30
C TYR A 256 10.81 8.26 4.09
N ASP A 257 9.53 8.05 3.89
CA ASP A 257 8.81 6.95 4.52
C ASP A 257 9.02 5.64 3.74
N TYR A 258 8.61 4.53 4.34
CA TYR A 258 8.56 3.22 3.72
C TYR A 258 7.45 2.41 4.39
N ARG A 259 6.94 1.37 3.70
CA ARG A 259 5.98 0.44 4.28
C ARG A 259 6.54 -0.97 4.25
N CYS A 260 6.38 -1.67 5.37
CA CYS A 260 6.58 -3.09 5.44
C CYS A 260 5.29 -3.82 5.06
N VAL A 261 5.45 -4.80 4.17
CA VAL A 261 4.39 -5.68 3.68
C VAL A 261 4.75 -7.14 3.96
N ARG A 262 3.75 -7.99 4.03
CA ARG A 262 3.91 -9.43 4.26
C ARG A 262 2.95 -10.24 3.40
N ASN A 263 3.43 -11.37 2.86
CA ASN A 263 2.59 -12.35 2.16
C ASN A 263 1.75 -13.16 3.16
N LEU A 264 0.52 -13.50 2.75
CA LEU A 264 -0.47 -14.21 3.54
C LEU A 264 -0.87 -15.51 2.83
N GLY A 265 -0.97 -16.61 3.58
CA GLY A 265 -1.34 -17.92 3.04
C GLY A 265 -0.30 -18.55 2.12
N MET A 266 0.95 -18.07 2.16
CA MET A 266 2.07 -18.55 1.36
C MET A 266 3.17 -19.12 2.25
N SER A 267 4.08 -19.91 1.66
CA SER A 267 5.31 -20.33 2.33
C SER A 267 6.25 -19.15 2.54
N ASP A 268 6.90 -19.11 3.71
CA ASP A 268 7.96 -18.14 4.02
C ASP A 268 9.33 -18.57 3.44
N SER A 269 9.41 -19.62 2.63
CA SER A 269 10.66 -19.98 1.93
C SER A 269 11.16 -18.87 1.00
N ARG A 270 12.47 -18.80 0.75
CA ARG A 270 13.07 -17.83 -0.18
C ARG A 270 12.38 -17.90 -1.56
N PRO A 271 11.95 -16.77 -2.15
CA PRO A 271 11.40 -16.77 -3.49
C PRO A 271 12.46 -17.21 -4.51
N THR A 272 12.05 -18.07 -5.42
CA THR A 272 12.85 -18.62 -6.52
C THR A 272 12.68 -17.84 -7.81
N ASN A 273 11.56 -17.11 -7.96
CA ASN A 273 11.22 -16.39 -9.17
C ASN A 273 10.35 -15.15 -8.88
N ALA A 274 10.78 -14.00 -9.38
CA ALA A 274 10.07 -12.72 -9.30
C ALA A 274 8.58 -12.80 -9.70
N ALA A 275 8.25 -13.56 -10.74
CA ALA A 275 6.91 -13.61 -11.33
C ALA A 275 6.01 -14.73 -10.77
N LYS A 276 6.55 -15.72 -10.05
CA LYS A 276 5.77 -16.88 -9.55
C LYS A 276 5.50 -16.82 -8.06
N ASP A 277 6.45 -16.32 -7.29
CA ASP A 277 6.37 -16.30 -5.82
C ASP A 277 5.72 -14.98 -5.34
N VAL A 278 4.56 -14.68 -5.91
CA VAL A 278 3.73 -13.50 -5.63
C VAL A 278 2.32 -13.96 -5.20
N PRO A 279 1.67 -13.29 -4.24
CA PRO A 279 0.28 -13.60 -3.89
C PRO A 279 -0.69 -13.44 -5.07
N GLN A 280 -1.89 -14.01 -4.96
CA GLN A 280 -2.94 -13.77 -5.95
C GLN A 280 -3.20 -12.27 -6.06
N ASP A 281 -3.28 -11.77 -7.30
CA ASP A 281 -3.60 -10.37 -7.55
C ASP A 281 -5.08 -10.11 -7.25
N TYR A 282 -5.38 -8.98 -6.61
CA TYR A 282 -6.76 -8.58 -6.28
C TYR A 282 -7.53 -8.10 -7.51
N VAL A 283 -6.80 -7.81 -8.58
CA VAL A 283 -7.27 -7.43 -9.90
C VAL A 283 -6.98 -8.54 -10.88
N SER A 284 -7.90 -8.77 -11.81
CA SER A 284 -7.65 -9.57 -13.01
C SER A 284 -7.72 -8.67 -14.24
N SER A 285 -6.61 -8.55 -14.96
CA SER A 285 -6.61 -8.00 -16.31
C SER A 285 -6.55 -9.15 -17.31
N TYR A 286 -7.63 -9.39 -18.03
CA TYR A 286 -7.56 -10.29 -19.17
C TYR A 286 -6.96 -9.49 -20.33
N GLY A 287 -6.05 -10.09 -21.10
CA GLY A 287 -5.54 -9.51 -22.37
C GLY A 287 -6.62 -9.26 -23.44
N ASN A 288 -7.91 -9.27 -23.05
CA ASN A 288 -9.08 -8.94 -23.84
C ASN A 288 -9.53 -7.48 -23.68
N GLY A 289 -8.74 -6.62 -23.03
CA GLY A 289 -9.09 -5.20 -22.84
C GLY A 289 -9.98 -4.93 -21.63
N ARG A 290 -9.93 -5.75 -20.56
CA ARG A 290 -10.80 -5.61 -19.37
C ARG A 290 -10.06 -5.77 -18.06
N PHE A 291 -10.53 -5.05 -17.05
CA PHE A 291 -10.15 -5.15 -15.64
C PHE A 291 -11.35 -5.60 -14.81
N TYR A 292 -11.12 -6.56 -13.92
CA TYR A 292 -12.09 -7.05 -12.92
C TYR A 292 -11.44 -7.12 -11.54
N TYR A 293 -12.25 -7.19 -10.50
CA TYR A 293 -11.80 -7.14 -9.10
C TYR A 293 -12.22 -8.37 -8.30
N PRO A 294 -11.67 -9.57 -8.61
CA PRO A 294 -12.14 -10.80 -7.98
C PRO A 294 -11.92 -10.84 -6.47
N TYR A 295 -10.91 -10.14 -5.95
CA TYR A 295 -10.49 -10.30 -4.55
C TYR A 295 -10.25 -9.00 -3.79
N ILE A 296 -10.61 -7.82 -4.33
CA ILE A 296 -10.54 -6.57 -3.57
C ILE A 296 -11.78 -6.44 -2.66
N ASN A 297 -11.63 -5.77 -1.53
CA ASN A 297 -12.75 -5.38 -0.67
C ASN A 297 -13.60 -4.30 -1.36
N GLU A 298 -14.92 -4.47 -1.33
CA GLU A 298 -15.89 -3.60 -2.03
C GLU A 298 -15.86 -2.15 -1.55
N ASN A 299 -15.41 -1.87 -0.33
CA ASN A 299 -15.24 -0.51 0.19
C ASN A 299 -14.22 0.31 -0.63
N ALA A 300 -13.31 -0.35 -1.35
CA ALA A 300 -12.38 0.29 -2.27
C ALA A 300 -13.00 0.69 -3.62
N LEU A 301 -14.24 0.27 -3.90
CA LEU A 301 -14.91 0.41 -5.19
C LEU A 301 -16.13 1.35 -5.09
N ARG A 302 -16.64 1.78 -6.25
CA ARG A 302 -17.98 2.37 -6.39
C ARG A 302 -19.02 1.27 -6.51
N GLY A 303 -20.20 1.47 -5.93
CA GLY A 303 -21.26 0.47 -5.88
C GLY A 303 -21.94 0.24 -7.23
N GLU A 304 -22.76 -0.81 -7.33
CA GLU A 304 -23.43 -1.18 -8.60
C GLU A 304 -24.34 -0.08 -9.17
N GLN A 305 -24.88 0.79 -8.32
CA GLN A 305 -25.75 1.89 -8.75
C GLN A 305 -24.96 3.09 -9.29
N ASP A 306 -23.64 3.12 -9.10
CA ASP A 306 -22.76 4.21 -9.50
C ASP A 306 -22.20 4.02 -10.92
N VAL A 307 -22.80 3.14 -11.73
CA VAL A 307 -22.35 2.89 -13.10
C VAL A 307 -22.26 4.19 -13.91
N GLN A 308 -21.09 4.46 -14.45
CA GLN A 308 -20.84 5.69 -15.20
C GLN A 308 -21.05 5.44 -16.70
N LYS A 309 -22.11 6.05 -17.27
CA LYS A 309 -22.50 5.92 -18.69
C LYS A 309 -22.08 7.10 -19.58
N GLY A 310 -21.20 7.96 -19.09
CA GLY A 310 -20.66 9.12 -19.81
C GLY A 310 -19.47 9.71 -19.06
N GLU A 311 -19.00 10.89 -19.43
CA GLU A 311 -17.89 11.52 -18.73
C GLU A 311 -18.23 11.83 -17.27
N PHE A 312 -17.26 11.65 -16.38
CA PHE A 312 -17.43 12.12 -15.01
C PHE A 312 -17.49 13.65 -14.99
N ALA A 313 -18.30 14.17 -14.06
CA ALA A 313 -18.13 15.53 -13.60
C ALA A 313 -16.70 15.74 -13.09
N VAL A 314 -16.24 17.00 -13.08
CA VAL A 314 -14.93 17.33 -12.52
C VAL A 314 -14.92 16.88 -11.05
N HIS A 315 -13.93 16.06 -10.71
CA HIS A 315 -13.74 15.49 -9.39
C HIS A 315 -12.25 15.37 -9.08
N THR A 316 -11.94 15.09 -7.82
CA THR A 316 -10.60 14.95 -7.28
C THR A 316 -10.25 13.50 -6.98
N GLU A 317 -8.97 13.25 -6.74
CA GLU A 317 -8.42 11.94 -6.37
C GLU A 317 -8.98 11.38 -5.05
N LEU A 318 -9.58 12.25 -4.22
CA LEU A 318 -10.19 11.90 -2.94
C LEU A 318 -11.70 11.61 -3.04
N ASP A 319 -12.35 11.98 -4.14
CA ASP A 319 -13.78 11.81 -4.31
C ASP A 319 -14.16 10.33 -4.59
N PRO A 320 -15.36 9.88 -4.18
CA PRO A 320 -15.83 8.52 -4.49
C PRO A 320 -15.81 8.19 -6.00
N ALA A 321 -15.99 9.20 -6.86
CA ALA A 321 -15.90 9.07 -8.32
C ALA A 321 -14.54 8.53 -8.81
N ASN A 322 -13.46 8.74 -8.04
CA ASN A 322 -12.13 8.23 -8.35
C ASN A 322 -11.96 6.75 -8.02
N ARG A 323 -12.90 6.12 -7.30
CA ARG A 323 -12.86 4.67 -7.06
C ARG A 323 -13.21 3.90 -8.33
N PRO A 324 -12.62 2.72 -8.58
CA PRO A 324 -13.02 1.88 -9.71
C PRO A 324 -14.44 1.32 -9.53
N TYR A 325 -15.14 1.00 -10.62
CA TYR A 325 -16.50 0.45 -10.57
C TYR A 325 -16.52 -1.02 -10.16
N VAL A 326 -17.42 -1.45 -9.28
CA VAL A 326 -17.42 -2.81 -8.71
C VAL A 326 -17.40 -3.95 -9.74
N LYS A 327 -18.05 -3.79 -10.90
CA LYS A 327 -18.09 -4.83 -11.95
C LYS A 327 -16.89 -4.81 -12.90
N GLY A 328 -15.96 -3.87 -12.72
CA GLY A 328 -14.83 -3.69 -13.62
C GLY A 328 -15.05 -2.65 -14.71
N PHE A 329 -14.01 -2.43 -15.50
CA PHE A 329 -14.04 -1.58 -16.68
C PHE A 329 -13.33 -2.24 -17.86
N GLU A 330 -13.72 -1.85 -19.06
CA GLU A 330 -12.99 -2.16 -20.28
C GLU A 330 -12.28 -0.94 -20.83
N TYR A 331 -11.18 -1.15 -21.56
CA TYR A 331 -10.34 -0.09 -22.08
C TYR A 331 -10.01 -0.31 -23.57
N LYS A 332 -9.79 0.79 -24.30
CA LYS A 332 -9.20 0.74 -25.64
C LYS A 332 -7.69 0.92 -25.57
N SER A 333 -6.97 0.52 -26.61
CA SER A 333 -5.57 0.94 -26.77
C SER A 333 -5.49 2.47 -26.87
N THR A 334 -4.31 3.02 -26.60
CA THR A 334 -4.09 4.46 -26.75
C THR A 334 -4.33 4.88 -28.19
N GLU A 335 -5.10 5.93 -28.37
CA GLU A 335 -5.35 6.49 -29.69
C GLU A 335 -4.28 7.53 -30.04
N ASP A 336 -3.88 7.58 -31.30
CA ASP A 336 -3.07 8.66 -31.84
C ASP A 336 -3.95 9.89 -32.09
N MET A 337 -4.39 10.50 -31.00
CA MET A 337 -5.04 11.80 -31.05
C MET A 337 -3.99 12.90 -31.13
N SER A 338 -4.36 14.02 -31.78
CA SER A 338 -3.61 15.27 -31.66
C SER A 338 -3.33 15.53 -30.18
N VAL A 339 -2.06 15.59 -29.82
CA VAL A 339 -1.63 15.61 -28.41
C VAL A 339 -2.09 16.92 -27.75
N MET A 340 -2.95 16.82 -26.73
CA MET A 340 -3.59 17.98 -26.08
C MET A 340 -3.01 18.26 -24.70
N TYR A 341 -3.07 19.53 -24.29
CA TYR A 341 -2.85 19.91 -22.91
C TYR A 341 -4.01 19.42 -22.04
N TRP A 342 -3.71 19.02 -20.80
CA TRP A 342 -4.75 18.51 -19.91
C TRP A 342 -5.90 19.51 -19.72
N LYS A 343 -5.60 20.81 -19.54
CA LYS A 343 -6.62 21.84 -19.37
C LYS A 343 -7.55 21.94 -20.58
N GLU A 344 -6.99 21.93 -21.78
CA GLU A 344 -7.79 21.97 -23.02
C GLU A 344 -8.67 20.74 -23.16
N LEU A 345 -8.13 19.55 -22.88
CA LEU A 345 -8.89 18.31 -22.86
C LEU A 345 -10.03 18.39 -21.83
N ASN A 346 -9.74 18.86 -20.62
CA ASN A 346 -10.70 18.98 -19.53
C ASN A 346 -11.84 19.97 -19.86
N ASP A 347 -11.50 21.10 -20.49
CA ASP A 347 -12.46 22.12 -20.93
C ASP A 347 -13.32 21.59 -22.11
N ALA A 348 -12.70 20.90 -23.08
CA ALA A 348 -13.42 20.26 -24.20
C ALA A 348 -14.39 19.17 -23.74
N VAL A 349 -13.97 18.30 -22.81
CA VAL A 349 -14.83 17.27 -22.20
C VAL A 349 -16.01 17.93 -21.48
N SER A 350 -15.76 19.00 -20.73
CA SER A 350 -16.82 19.74 -20.01
C SER A 350 -17.80 20.44 -20.96
N ALA A 351 -17.37 20.81 -22.16
CA ALA A 351 -18.21 21.34 -23.23
C ALA A 351 -18.92 20.25 -24.07
N GLY A 352 -18.86 18.98 -23.66
CA GLY A 352 -19.50 17.85 -24.36
C GLY A 352 -18.71 17.33 -25.57
N SER A 353 -17.47 17.76 -25.76
CA SER A 353 -16.59 17.35 -26.87
C SER A 353 -15.55 16.32 -26.43
N SER A 354 -16.00 15.28 -25.70
CA SER A 354 -15.09 14.22 -25.25
C SER A 354 -14.49 13.46 -26.44
N PRO A 355 -13.17 13.21 -26.44
CA PRO A 355 -12.55 12.38 -27.46
C PRO A 355 -13.00 10.92 -27.42
N CYS A 356 -13.48 10.44 -26.26
CA CYS A 356 -13.99 9.08 -26.10
C CYS A 356 -15.41 8.92 -26.67
N ALA A 357 -16.12 10.02 -26.94
CA ALA A 357 -17.46 10.00 -27.52
C ALA A 357 -17.51 9.32 -28.89
N LYS A 358 -16.39 9.23 -29.62
CA LYS A 358 -16.32 8.54 -30.91
C LYS A 358 -16.66 7.05 -30.82
N TYR A 359 -16.44 6.43 -29.67
CA TYR A 359 -16.78 5.02 -29.41
C TYR A 359 -18.23 4.83 -28.94
N ASN A 360 -18.95 5.91 -28.64
CA ASN A 360 -20.37 5.86 -28.29
C ASN A 360 -21.23 5.85 -29.57
N LYS A 361 -21.02 4.85 -30.43
CA LYS A 361 -21.69 4.68 -31.74
C LYS A 361 -22.10 3.23 -31.94
N GLY A 362 -23.08 2.99 -32.81
CA GLY A 362 -23.48 1.62 -33.20
C GLY A 362 -24.03 0.78 -32.04
N GLY A 363 -24.66 1.40 -31.05
CA GLY A 363 -25.20 0.73 -29.86
C GLY A 363 -24.24 0.68 -28.67
N GLU A 364 -22.95 0.99 -28.87
CA GLU A 364 -22.02 1.23 -27.77
C GLU A 364 -22.30 2.59 -27.11
N THR A 365 -22.31 2.61 -25.78
CA THR A 365 -22.45 3.82 -24.93
C THR A 365 -21.49 3.70 -23.74
N GLY A 366 -21.27 4.77 -22.98
CA GLY A 366 -20.48 4.70 -21.73
C GLY A 366 -18.97 4.93 -21.85
N TRP A 367 -18.42 5.09 -23.05
CA TRP A 367 -16.99 5.38 -23.22
C TRP A 367 -16.67 6.81 -22.75
N ARG A 368 -15.64 6.89 -21.90
CA ARG A 368 -15.21 8.10 -21.20
C ARG A 368 -13.69 8.10 -20.98
N LEU A 369 -13.15 9.22 -20.50
CA LEU A 369 -11.81 9.25 -19.93
C LEU A 369 -11.75 8.38 -18.64
N PRO A 370 -10.58 7.78 -18.32
CA PRO A 370 -10.39 7.07 -17.07
C PRO A 370 -10.34 8.06 -15.90
N ASN A 371 -10.73 7.63 -14.71
CA ASN A 371 -10.33 8.32 -13.48
C ASN A 371 -8.85 7.99 -13.15
N GLU A 372 -8.30 8.63 -12.12
CA GLU A 372 -6.90 8.44 -11.74
C GLU A 372 -6.62 6.99 -11.32
N ARG A 373 -7.48 6.34 -10.52
CA ARG A 373 -7.21 4.95 -10.10
C ARG A 373 -7.31 3.95 -11.24
N GLU A 374 -8.21 4.14 -12.19
CA GLU A 374 -8.30 3.33 -13.41
C GLU A 374 -7.03 3.48 -14.26
N LEU A 375 -6.51 4.70 -14.39
CA LEU A 375 -5.25 4.96 -15.07
C LEU A 375 -4.04 4.36 -14.31
N SER A 376 -4.01 4.45 -12.99
CA SER A 376 -2.99 3.84 -12.12
C SER A 376 -3.00 2.31 -12.18
N LEU A 377 -4.18 1.68 -12.25
CA LEU A 377 -4.34 0.25 -12.50
C LEU A 377 -3.75 -0.16 -13.86
N MET A 378 -4.11 0.58 -14.91
CA MET A 378 -3.54 0.34 -16.24
C MET A 378 -2.02 0.52 -16.22
N SER A 379 -1.52 1.61 -15.60
CA SER A 379 -0.10 1.95 -15.49
C SER A 379 0.71 0.84 -14.80
N SER A 380 0.16 0.22 -13.75
CA SER A 380 0.87 -0.79 -12.98
C SER A 380 0.85 -2.19 -13.61
N ARG A 381 -0.20 -2.53 -14.38
CA ARG A 381 -0.41 -3.90 -14.91
C ARG A 381 -0.23 -4.07 -16.42
N LEU A 382 -0.37 -3.02 -17.23
CA LEU A 382 -0.26 -3.11 -18.68
C LEU A 382 1.11 -2.64 -19.15
N SER A 383 1.95 -3.54 -19.68
CA SER A 383 3.22 -3.15 -20.30
C SER A 383 3.04 -2.51 -21.69
N ASP A 384 1.95 -2.84 -22.37
CA ASP A 384 1.81 -2.61 -23.80
C ASP A 384 0.75 -1.54 -24.14
N GLY A 385 0.82 -1.07 -25.40
CA GLY A 385 -0.14 -0.14 -25.97
C GLY A 385 0.00 1.30 -25.47
N TRP A 386 1.06 1.63 -24.73
CA TRP A 386 1.38 3.00 -24.31
C TRP A 386 2.09 3.76 -25.42
N THR A 387 1.66 4.99 -25.67
CA THR A 387 2.30 5.90 -26.63
C THR A 387 2.37 7.30 -26.03
N GLY A 388 3.50 7.98 -26.24
CA GLY A 388 3.80 9.25 -25.59
C GLY A 388 4.09 9.12 -24.09
N THR A 389 4.35 10.25 -23.44
CA THR A 389 4.72 10.31 -22.01
C THR A 389 3.50 10.37 -21.08
N TYR A 390 2.39 10.96 -21.52
CA TYR A 390 1.21 11.18 -20.67
C TYR A 390 -0.06 10.66 -21.35
N GLN A 391 -0.83 9.88 -20.60
CA GLN A 391 -2.23 9.59 -20.87
C GLN A 391 -3.06 10.21 -19.77
N TRP A 392 -4.00 11.07 -20.14
CA TRP A 392 -4.74 11.89 -19.19
C TRP A 392 -5.92 11.16 -18.58
N ALA A 393 -6.11 11.36 -17.28
CA ALA A 393 -7.34 11.03 -16.55
C ALA A 393 -8.28 12.24 -16.45
N ARG A 394 -9.57 11.96 -16.22
CA ARG A 394 -10.63 12.93 -15.90
C ARG A 394 -10.68 13.27 -14.41
N THR A 395 -9.55 13.19 -13.74
CA THR A 395 -9.39 13.49 -12.31
C THR A 395 -8.45 14.67 -12.16
N THR A 396 -8.79 15.57 -11.25
CA THR A 396 -7.99 16.73 -10.86
C THR A 396 -7.32 16.52 -9.52
N SER A 397 -6.18 17.15 -9.28
CA SER A 397 -5.53 17.11 -7.96
C SER A 397 -6.21 18.07 -6.98
N SER A 398 -6.44 17.58 -5.76
CA SER A 398 -6.87 18.39 -4.62
C SER A 398 -5.69 19.05 -3.88
N LEU A 399 -4.45 18.63 -4.15
CA LEU A 399 -3.23 19.08 -3.47
C LEU A 399 -2.99 20.59 -3.63
N GLU A 400 -2.83 21.28 -2.50
CA GLU A 400 -2.53 22.72 -2.49
C GLU A 400 -1.22 23.00 -3.23
N GLY A 401 -1.24 23.86 -4.26
CA GLY A 401 -0.13 24.12 -5.19
C GLY A 401 -0.23 23.40 -6.54
N LYS A 402 -0.83 22.21 -6.57
CA LYS A 402 -1.23 21.48 -7.79
C LYS A 402 -2.75 21.39 -7.99
N LYS A 403 -3.49 22.20 -7.25
CA LYS A 403 -4.95 22.22 -7.28
C LYS A 403 -5.48 22.40 -8.70
N ASN A 404 -6.45 21.57 -9.07
CA ASN A 404 -7.09 21.54 -10.39
C ASN A 404 -6.16 21.15 -11.55
N LEU A 405 -4.98 20.58 -11.29
CA LEU A 405 -4.13 19.99 -12.33
C LEU A 405 -4.51 18.54 -12.58
N GLY A 406 -4.26 18.07 -13.78
CA GLY A 406 -4.63 16.74 -14.22
C GLY A 406 -3.66 15.64 -13.86
N TYR A 407 -4.18 14.44 -13.68
CA TYR A 407 -3.38 13.23 -13.58
C TYR A 407 -3.02 12.67 -14.96
N GLY A 408 -1.74 12.36 -15.16
CA GLY A 408 -1.21 11.76 -16.37
C GLY A 408 -0.28 10.58 -16.09
N GLY A 409 -0.36 9.54 -16.92
CA GLY A 409 0.40 8.30 -16.70
C GLY A 409 0.90 7.62 -17.97
N SER A 410 1.87 6.73 -17.78
CA SER A 410 2.34 5.74 -18.76
C SER A 410 2.65 4.41 -18.05
N TYR A 411 3.15 3.38 -18.73
CA TYR A 411 3.54 2.14 -18.05
C TYR A 411 4.57 2.39 -16.92
N GLY A 412 4.20 2.03 -15.68
CA GLY A 412 5.02 2.20 -14.49
C GLY A 412 5.31 3.64 -14.10
N PHE A 413 4.49 4.60 -14.55
CA PHE A 413 4.65 6.02 -14.28
C PHE A 413 3.28 6.69 -14.13
N MET A 414 3.16 7.53 -13.11
CA MET A 414 2.00 8.37 -12.83
C MET A 414 2.51 9.70 -12.32
N SER A 415 1.81 10.79 -12.64
CA SER A 415 2.19 12.12 -12.16
C SER A 415 1.01 13.09 -12.24
N VAL A 416 1.10 14.16 -11.46
CA VAL A 416 0.36 15.40 -11.67
C VAL A 416 1.37 16.47 -12.11
N PRO A 417 1.50 16.77 -13.41
CA PRO A 417 2.46 17.75 -13.89
C PRO A 417 2.11 19.16 -13.43
N ASP A 418 3.13 20.02 -13.28
CA ASP A 418 2.94 21.43 -12.95
C ASP A 418 2.13 22.17 -14.03
N LYS A 419 1.71 23.42 -13.73
CA LYS A 419 0.98 24.34 -14.62
C LYS A 419 1.68 24.68 -15.95
N ASN A 420 2.79 24.03 -16.29
CA ASN A 420 3.56 24.28 -17.49
C ASN A 420 2.76 23.88 -18.75
N PRO A 421 2.55 24.80 -19.71
CA PRO A 421 1.88 24.54 -20.97
C PRO A 421 2.73 23.72 -21.94
N ASN A 422 3.53 22.76 -21.47
CA ASN A 422 4.31 21.84 -22.30
C ASN A 422 3.93 20.37 -22.07
N TYR A 423 3.11 20.08 -21.05
CA TYR A 423 2.65 18.72 -20.80
C TYR A 423 1.47 18.38 -21.70
N LYS A 424 1.81 17.66 -22.76
CA LYS A 424 0.92 17.20 -23.83
C LYS A 424 0.74 15.69 -23.67
N GLY A 425 -0.51 15.24 -23.71
CA GLY A 425 -0.85 13.83 -23.53
C GLY A 425 -1.97 13.34 -24.42
N ARG A 426 -2.10 12.02 -24.47
CA ARG A 426 -3.15 11.26 -25.17
C ARG A 426 -4.22 10.83 -24.17
N VAL A 427 -5.20 10.05 -24.62
CA VAL A 427 -6.24 9.47 -23.78
C VAL A 427 -6.34 7.98 -24.07
N ARG A 428 -6.60 7.20 -23.03
CA ARG A 428 -6.98 5.79 -23.12
C ARG A 428 -8.39 5.62 -22.58
N CYS A 429 -9.35 5.57 -23.50
CA CYS A 429 -10.77 5.55 -23.14
C CYS A 429 -11.13 4.26 -22.40
N VAL A 430 -12.01 4.41 -21.41
CA VAL A 430 -12.54 3.30 -20.62
C VAL A 430 -14.06 3.34 -20.59
N ARG A 431 -14.67 2.23 -20.17
CA ARG A 431 -16.11 2.09 -19.97
C ARG A 431 -16.40 1.13 -18.81
N ASP A 432 -17.31 1.49 -17.92
CA ASP A 432 -17.81 0.60 -16.86
C ASP A 432 -18.52 -0.63 -17.48
N ILE A 433 -18.31 -1.83 -16.92
CA ILE A 433 -18.94 -3.07 -17.40
C ILE A 433 -20.31 -3.23 -16.75
N TYR A 434 -21.41 -3.15 -17.52
CA TYR A 434 -22.78 -3.24 -16.98
C TYR A 434 -23.70 -4.16 -17.77
#